data_AF-A0AAV5XXJ3-F1
#
_entry.id   AF-A0AAV5XXJ3-F1
#
_cell.length_a   1.000
_cell.length_b   1.000
_cell.length_c   1.000
_cell.angle_alpha   90.00
_cell.angle_beta   90.00
_cell.angle_gamma   90.00
#
_symmetry.space_group_name_H-M   'P 1'
#
loop_
_entity.id
_entity.type
_entity.pdbx_description
1 polymer ?
#
loop_
_entity_poly.entity_id
_entity_poly.type
_entity_poly.pdbx_seq_one_letter_code
_entity_poly.pdbx_strand_id
1 'polypeptide(L)'
;MRVVDPPTEAELAAALREPRLFAALGRYMPALRYELVVERKLGATLPVAMNLAVLIVAALRIRTGGELVLPAFADYSWSTIAAIVDGRCTAGLLEDVAQVRRVGGPTIVTAADLEWVWPRLPGLADLLEAPRFRLALDALATHRREANPRLAAVKLWAGSEALMACNVEQRGRLAGRVAAALEPHGPGRRELYERVTDLEATRARVLLSELLSPDDIDGHLGEVRALLARLLRAIVDAGRLSSPAALDQSLFC
;
A
#
# COMPACT_ATOMS: atom_id res chain seq x y z
N MET A 1 3.03 -0.14 18.78
CA MET A 1 3.58 0.42 20.03
C MET A 1 4.35 1.70 19.69
N ARG A 2 4.37 2.71 20.56
CA ARG A 2 5.23 3.89 20.36
C ARG A 2 6.67 3.49 20.67
N VAL A 3 7.60 3.97 19.85
CA VAL A 3 9.04 3.82 20.12
C VAL A 3 9.50 4.99 20.97
N VAL A 4 10.12 4.65 22.09
CA VAL A 4 10.71 5.60 23.06
C VAL A 4 12.21 5.44 22.96
N ASP A 5 12.93 6.55 22.81
CA ASP A 5 14.39 6.58 22.74
C ASP A 5 15.00 5.55 21.76
N PRO A 6 14.77 5.72 20.43
CA PRO A 6 15.34 4.81 19.43
C PRO A 6 16.88 4.83 19.48
N PRO A 7 17.54 3.70 19.14
CA PRO A 7 19.00 3.60 19.22
C PRO A 7 19.68 4.59 18.27
N THR A 8 20.81 5.13 18.70
CA THR A 8 21.78 5.81 17.84
C THR A 8 22.42 4.81 16.86
N GLU A 9 23.09 5.31 15.82
CA GLU A 9 23.79 4.44 14.87
C GLU A 9 24.88 3.58 15.53
N ALA A 10 25.58 4.13 16.53
CA ALA A 10 26.62 3.41 17.26
C ALA A 10 26.04 2.28 18.14
N GLU A 11 24.96 2.58 18.86
CA GLU A 11 24.24 1.59 19.67
C GLU A 11 23.63 0.49 18.79
N LEU A 12 23.06 0.87 17.65
CA LEU A 12 22.54 -0.09 16.67
C LEU A 12 23.67 -0.99 16.15
N ALA A 13 24.82 -0.43 15.77
CA ALA A 13 25.97 -1.21 15.31
C ALA A 13 26.47 -2.21 16.37
N ALA A 14 26.47 -1.83 17.65
CA ALA A 14 26.87 -2.70 18.76
C ALA A 14 25.83 -3.81 19.06
N ALA A 15 24.55 -3.53 18.86
CA ALA A 15 23.48 -4.48 19.11
C ALA A 15 23.36 -5.56 18.03
N LEU A 16 23.64 -5.22 16.77
CA LEU A 16 23.35 -6.05 15.60
C LEU A 16 24.26 -7.28 15.49
N ARG A 17 23.65 -8.43 15.18
CA ARG A 17 24.37 -9.66 14.79
C ARG A 17 25.12 -9.51 13.47
N GLU A 18 24.60 -8.70 12.55
CA GLU A 18 25.29 -8.29 11.34
C GLU A 18 25.57 -6.78 11.39
N PRO A 19 26.70 -6.34 11.99
CA PRO A 19 26.99 -4.92 12.21
C PRO A 19 26.91 -4.09 10.93
N ARG A 20 27.31 -4.64 9.77
CA ARG A 20 27.27 -3.98 8.45
C ARG A 20 25.90 -3.41 8.05
N LEU A 21 24.80 -3.90 8.65
CA LEU A 21 23.46 -3.41 8.35
C LEU A 21 23.14 -2.07 9.04
N PHE A 22 23.99 -1.61 9.97
CA PHE A 22 23.73 -0.40 10.77
C PHE A 22 23.47 0.83 9.92
N ALA A 23 24.23 1.06 8.84
CA ALA A 23 24.05 2.24 7.98
C ALA A 23 22.73 2.18 7.22
N ALA A 24 22.37 0.99 6.74
CA ALA A 24 21.16 0.78 5.95
C ALA A 24 19.89 0.86 6.81
N LEU A 25 19.96 0.47 8.08
CA LEU A 25 18.88 0.60 9.07
C LEU A 25 18.86 2.01 9.69
N GLY A 26 20.03 2.57 9.97
CA GLY A 26 20.26 3.86 10.64
C GLY A 26 19.54 5.02 9.97
N ARG A 27 19.52 5.06 8.64
CA ARG A 27 18.78 6.09 7.87
C ARG A 27 17.29 6.19 8.18
N TYR A 28 16.67 5.12 8.69
CA TYR A 28 15.25 5.12 9.07
C TYR A 28 15.02 5.51 10.53
N MET A 29 16.03 5.40 11.39
CA MET A 29 15.91 5.61 12.85
C MET A 29 15.35 6.98 13.24
N PRO A 30 15.80 8.12 12.65
CA PRO A 30 15.28 9.44 13.02
C PRO A 30 13.78 9.62 12.76
N ALA A 31 13.22 8.83 11.83
CA ALA A 31 11.80 8.88 11.45
C ALA A 31 10.96 7.78 12.12
N LEU A 32 11.59 6.82 12.80
CA LEU A 32 10.90 5.73 13.45
C LEU A 32 10.17 6.26 14.70
N ARG A 33 8.86 6.07 14.74
CA ARG A 33 7.98 6.57 15.82
C ARG A 33 7.12 5.47 16.44
N TYR A 34 6.83 4.45 15.65
CA TYR A 34 5.98 3.34 16.02
C TYR A 34 6.56 2.04 15.50
N GLU A 35 6.31 0.96 16.22
CA GLU A 35 6.63 -0.40 15.83
C GLU A 35 5.37 -1.28 15.83
N LEU A 36 5.31 -2.21 14.88
CA LEU A 36 4.32 -3.28 14.84
C LEU A 36 4.92 -4.50 15.54
N VAL A 37 4.30 -4.90 16.65
CA VAL A 37 4.77 -6.06 17.43
C VAL A 37 3.97 -7.27 17.02
N VAL A 38 4.67 -8.32 16.59
CA VAL A 38 4.07 -9.64 16.34
C VAL A 38 4.45 -10.56 17.50
N GLU A 39 3.45 -10.99 18.27
CA GLU A 39 3.68 -11.93 19.36
C GLU A 39 4.19 -13.27 18.83
N ARG A 40 5.13 -13.89 19.55
CA ARG A 40 5.73 -15.18 19.18
C ARG A 40 4.70 -16.30 18.96
N LYS A 41 3.57 -16.26 19.67
CA LYS A 41 2.48 -17.23 19.50
C LYS A 41 1.82 -17.14 18.11
N LEU A 42 1.86 -15.97 17.48
CA LEU A 42 1.33 -15.71 16.14
C LEU A 42 2.42 -15.80 15.07
N GLY A 43 3.66 -15.46 15.43
CA GLY A 43 4.85 -15.55 14.58
C GLY A 43 5.91 -16.46 15.18
N ALA A 44 5.69 -17.78 15.10
CA ALA A 44 6.58 -18.78 15.71
C ALA A 44 8.01 -18.74 15.15
N THR A 45 8.16 -18.27 13.91
CA THR A 45 9.45 -18.04 13.26
C THR A 45 9.49 -16.62 12.70
N LEU A 46 10.70 -16.08 12.51
CA LEU A 46 10.90 -14.75 11.96
C LEU A 46 10.23 -14.58 10.57
N PRO A 47 10.34 -15.53 9.61
CA PRO A 47 9.63 -15.42 8.34
C PRO A 47 8.10 -15.35 8.48
N VAL A 48 7.51 -16.13 9.38
CA VAL A 48 6.06 -16.09 9.63
C VAL A 48 5.65 -14.76 10.23
N ALA A 49 6.42 -14.25 11.19
CA ALA A 49 6.18 -12.94 11.80
C ALA A 49 6.28 -11.80 10.77
N MET A 50 7.29 -11.85 9.90
CA MET A 50 7.48 -10.87 8.81
C MET A 50 6.32 -10.91 7.81
N ASN A 51 5.90 -12.09 7.36
CA ASN A 51 4.78 -12.23 6.43
C ASN A 51 3.49 -11.68 7.04
N LEU A 52 3.22 -11.96 8.31
CA LEU A 52 2.07 -11.40 9.02
C LEU A 52 2.17 -9.87 9.13
N ALA A 53 3.34 -9.33 9.45
CA ALA A 53 3.55 -7.88 9.54
C ALA A 53 3.31 -7.18 8.19
N VAL A 54 3.83 -7.74 7.09
CA VAL A 54 3.60 -7.24 5.73
C VAL A 54 2.12 -7.28 5.37
N LEU A 55 1.42 -8.37 5.72
CA LEU A 55 -0.01 -8.52 5.47
C LEU A 55 -0.86 -7.51 6.25
N ILE A 56 -0.52 -7.26 7.53
CA ILE A 56 -1.17 -6.24 8.36
C ILE A 56 -0.97 -4.85 7.75
N VAL A 57 0.25 -4.50 7.34
CA VAL A 57 0.54 -3.19 6.74
C VAL A 57 -0.14 -3.04 5.37
N ALA A 58 -0.19 -4.09 4.56
CA ALA A 58 -0.97 -4.11 3.32
C ALA A 58 -2.46 -3.83 3.58
N ALA A 59 -3.06 -4.52 4.54
CA ALA A 59 -4.46 -4.32 4.90
C ALA A 59 -4.73 -2.90 5.43
N LEU A 60 -3.82 -2.34 6.23
CA LEU A 60 -3.91 -0.97 6.71
C LEU A 60 -3.80 0.05 5.56
N ARG A 61 -2.92 -0.16 4.58
CA ARG A 61 -2.81 0.68 3.37
C ARG A 61 -4.12 0.68 2.59
N ILE A 62 -4.75 -0.49 2.44
CA ILE A 62 -6.07 -0.63 1.80
C ILE A 62 -7.14 0.13 2.60
N ARG A 63 -7.20 -0.09 3.93
CA ARG A 63 -8.27 0.45 4.79
C ARG A 63 -8.26 1.97 4.89
N THR A 64 -7.06 2.53 5.06
CA THR A 64 -6.87 3.95 5.37
C THR A 64 -6.54 4.77 4.12
N GLY A 65 -6.13 4.11 3.03
CA GLY A 65 -5.42 4.78 1.95
C GLY A 65 -4.10 5.42 2.42
N GLY A 66 -3.59 5.01 3.59
CA GLY A 66 -2.46 5.65 4.22
C GLY A 66 -1.12 5.28 3.59
N GLU A 67 -0.18 6.21 3.70
CA GLU A 67 1.17 6.13 3.17
C GLU A 67 2.12 5.36 4.11
N LEU A 68 1.69 4.19 4.60
CA LEU A 68 2.45 3.44 5.60
C LEU A 68 3.69 2.80 4.97
N VAL A 69 4.83 2.85 5.64
CA VAL A 69 6.08 2.19 5.24
C VAL A 69 6.52 1.29 6.39
N LEU A 70 6.91 0.06 6.07
CA LEU A 70 7.47 -0.90 7.01
C LEU A 70 8.94 -1.14 6.62
N PRO A 71 9.86 -0.23 7.00
CA PRO A 71 11.19 -0.22 6.40
C PRO A 71 12.09 -1.35 6.90
N ALA A 72 11.90 -1.79 8.15
CA ALA A 72 12.79 -2.72 8.82
C ALA A 72 12.04 -3.59 9.82
N PHE A 73 12.68 -4.72 10.19
CA PHE A 73 12.28 -5.58 11.29
C PHE A 73 13.42 -5.72 12.29
N ALA A 74 13.08 -6.08 13.54
CA ALA A 74 14.03 -6.50 14.57
C ALA A 74 13.37 -7.55 15.47
N ASP A 75 14.15 -8.47 16.06
CA ASP A 75 13.69 -9.43 17.07
C ASP A 75 13.66 -8.85 18.50
N TYR A 76 14.12 -7.60 18.66
CA TYR A 76 13.96 -6.78 19.86
C TYR A 76 13.20 -5.49 19.53
N SER A 77 12.53 -4.91 20.53
CA SER A 77 11.88 -3.61 20.37
C SER A 77 12.91 -2.53 20.07
N TRP A 78 12.57 -1.62 19.15
CA TRP A 78 13.40 -0.45 18.83
C TRP A 78 13.59 0.47 20.04
N SER A 79 12.76 0.37 21.08
CA SER A 79 12.93 1.13 22.32
C SER A 79 13.95 0.51 23.28
N THR A 80 14.45 -0.70 22.98
CA THR A 80 15.29 -1.50 23.88
C THR A 80 16.64 -1.88 23.28
N ILE A 81 16.80 -1.70 21.96
CA ILE A 81 18.02 -2.07 21.23
C ILE A 81 19.26 -1.37 21.79
N ALA A 82 19.14 -0.12 22.26
CA ALA A 82 20.27 0.61 22.83
C ALA A 82 20.91 -0.07 24.05
N ALA A 83 20.16 -0.91 24.78
CA ALA A 83 20.68 -1.67 25.91
C ALA A 83 21.38 -2.98 25.51
N ILE A 84 21.43 -3.32 24.22
CA ILE A 84 22.04 -4.53 23.69
C ILE A 84 23.43 -4.18 23.18
N VAL A 85 24.46 -4.77 23.79
CA VAL A 85 25.87 -4.46 23.49
C VAL A 85 26.70 -5.70 23.11
N ASP A 86 26.04 -6.84 22.93
CA ASP A 86 26.64 -8.16 22.71
C ASP A 86 26.33 -8.75 21.33
N GLY A 87 25.85 -7.93 20.37
CA GLY A 87 25.63 -8.36 18.99
C GLY A 87 24.51 -9.40 18.80
N ARG A 88 23.58 -9.55 19.77
CA ARG A 88 22.55 -10.59 19.69
C ARG A 88 21.29 -10.21 18.90
N CYS A 89 21.12 -8.95 18.54
CA CYS A 89 19.93 -8.44 17.83
C CYS A 89 19.93 -8.86 16.36
N THR A 90 18.88 -9.56 15.92
CA THR A 90 18.61 -9.83 14.51
C THR A 90 17.71 -8.75 13.96
N ALA A 91 18.20 -7.97 13.00
CA ALA A 91 17.40 -6.97 12.31
C ALA A 91 17.74 -6.95 10.81
N GLY A 92 16.83 -6.40 10.02
CA GLY A 92 17.02 -6.32 8.57
C GLY A 92 16.01 -5.40 7.91
N LEU A 93 16.20 -5.18 6.63
CA LEU A 93 15.30 -4.36 5.81
C LEU A 93 14.12 -5.19 5.31
N LEU A 94 12.95 -4.57 5.27
CA LEU A 94 11.73 -5.12 4.66
C LEU A 94 11.39 -4.32 3.40
N GLU A 95 11.22 -3.02 3.56
CA GLU A 95 10.94 -2.09 2.48
C GLU A 95 12.05 -1.06 2.40
N ASP A 96 13.12 -1.38 1.65
CA ASP A 96 14.17 -0.39 1.41
C ASP A 96 13.70 0.63 0.37
N VAL A 97 13.32 1.82 0.84
CA VAL A 97 12.88 2.93 0.01
C VAL A 97 13.68 4.18 0.35
N ALA A 98 14.90 4.26 -0.19
CA ALA A 98 15.82 5.38 0.04
C ALA A 98 15.24 6.75 -0.37
N GLN A 99 14.25 6.78 -1.28
CA GLN A 99 13.58 7.99 -1.75
C GLN A 99 12.06 7.78 -1.74
N VAL A 100 11.42 7.92 -0.58
CA VAL A 100 9.95 7.99 -0.52
C VAL A 100 9.53 9.42 -0.81
N ARG A 101 8.91 9.64 -1.96
CA ARG A 101 8.18 10.88 -2.20
C ARG A 101 7.01 10.95 -1.22
N ARG A 102 6.83 12.05 -0.49
CA ARG A 102 5.64 12.27 0.35
C ARG A 102 4.60 13.02 -0.46
N VAL A 103 3.41 12.45 -0.62
CA VAL A 103 2.32 13.10 -1.36
C VAL A 103 1.13 13.27 -0.41
N GLY A 104 0.85 14.50 0.00
CA GLY A 104 -0.20 14.79 0.99
C GLY A 104 0.24 14.66 2.45
N GLY A 105 -0.73 14.75 3.36
CA GLY A 105 -0.52 14.77 4.81
C GLY A 105 -0.45 13.38 5.45
N PRO A 106 0.03 13.29 6.71
CA PRO A 106 0.05 12.04 7.45
C PRO A 106 -1.38 11.48 7.64
N THR A 107 -1.54 10.17 7.45
CA THR A 107 -2.80 9.47 7.72
C THR A 107 -2.78 8.91 9.13
N ILE A 108 -3.79 9.24 9.94
CA ILE A 108 -3.95 8.68 11.28
C ILE A 108 -4.51 7.26 11.15
N VAL A 109 -3.83 6.29 11.76
CA VAL A 109 -4.33 4.92 11.94
C VAL A 109 -4.97 4.82 13.32
N THR A 110 -6.23 4.40 13.35
CA THR A 110 -7.04 4.28 14.57
C THR A 110 -7.23 2.82 14.99
N ALA A 111 -7.75 2.60 16.20
CA ALA A 111 -8.13 1.26 16.65
C ALA A 111 -9.20 0.62 15.74
N ALA A 112 -10.16 1.40 15.24
CA ALA A 112 -11.19 0.93 14.33
C ALA A 112 -10.62 0.42 12.99
N ASP A 113 -9.47 0.95 12.55
CA ASP A 113 -8.79 0.42 11.36
C ASP A 113 -8.21 -0.97 11.63
N LEU A 114 -7.65 -1.21 12.83
CA LEU A 114 -7.13 -2.52 13.23
C LEU A 114 -8.26 -3.54 13.42
N GLU A 115 -9.39 -3.12 13.98
CA GLU A 115 -10.60 -3.95 14.10
C GLU A 115 -11.16 -4.37 12.74
N TRP A 116 -11.03 -3.52 11.71
CA TRP A 116 -11.36 -3.90 10.34
C TRP A 116 -10.34 -4.89 9.76
N VAL A 117 -9.04 -4.65 9.97
CA VAL A 117 -7.92 -5.42 9.40
C VAL A 117 -7.89 -6.85 9.93
N TRP A 118 -7.94 -7.05 11.23
CA TRP A 118 -7.69 -8.34 11.87
C TRP A 118 -8.55 -9.49 11.33
N PRO A 119 -9.90 -9.39 11.26
CA PRO A 119 -10.74 -10.47 10.76
C PRO A 119 -10.58 -10.72 9.24
N ARG A 120 -9.97 -9.80 8.50
CA ARG A 120 -9.82 -9.88 7.03
C ARG A 120 -8.48 -10.46 6.59
N LEU A 121 -7.52 -10.65 7.49
CA LEU A 121 -6.19 -11.15 7.15
C LEU A 121 -6.21 -12.50 6.40
N PRO A 122 -7.00 -13.51 6.81
CA PRO A 122 -7.04 -14.79 6.08
C PRO A 122 -7.54 -14.63 4.65
N GLY A 123 -8.67 -13.94 4.45
CA GLY A 123 -9.22 -13.71 3.11
C GLY A 123 -8.33 -12.80 2.24
N LEU A 124 -7.58 -11.88 2.85
CA LEU A 124 -6.59 -11.09 2.14
C LEU A 124 -5.43 -11.96 1.62
N ALA A 125 -4.97 -12.94 2.40
CA ALA A 125 -3.95 -13.89 1.95
C ALA A 125 -4.43 -14.68 0.74
N ASP A 126 -5.68 -15.16 0.75
CA ASP A 126 -6.27 -15.87 -0.40
C ASP A 126 -6.38 -14.96 -1.65
N LEU A 127 -6.74 -13.69 -1.46
CA LEU A 127 -6.81 -12.72 -2.56
C LEU A 127 -5.43 -12.44 -3.19
N LEU A 128 -4.34 -12.52 -2.41
CA LEU A 128 -2.97 -12.31 -2.91
C LEU A 128 -2.50 -13.39 -3.88
N GLU A 129 -3.10 -14.58 -3.84
CA GLU A 129 -2.84 -15.63 -4.82
C GLU A 129 -3.34 -15.25 -6.23
N ALA A 130 -4.29 -14.31 -6.34
CA ALA A 130 -4.77 -13.80 -7.61
C ALA A 130 -3.82 -12.74 -8.20
N PRO A 131 -3.20 -12.96 -9.39
CA PRO A 131 -2.21 -12.04 -9.95
C PRO A 131 -2.71 -10.60 -10.15
N ARG A 132 -3.99 -10.44 -10.53
CA ARG A 132 -4.65 -9.14 -10.70
C ARG A 132 -4.71 -8.34 -9.40
N PHE A 133 -5.04 -9.01 -8.30
CA PHE A 133 -5.13 -8.38 -6.99
C PHE A 133 -3.74 -8.04 -6.45
N ARG A 134 -2.79 -8.96 -6.58
CA ARG A 134 -1.39 -8.74 -6.19
C ARG A 134 -0.78 -7.53 -6.91
N LEU A 135 -0.94 -7.44 -8.23
CA LEU A 135 -0.45 -6.30 -9.02
C LEU A 135 -1.04 -4.97 -8.54
N ALA A 136 -2.33 -4.95 -8.22
CA ALA A 136 -3.02 -3.77 -7.73
C ALA A 136 -2.54 -3.33 -6.34
N LEU A 137 -2.31 -4.29 -5.44
CA LEU A 137 -1.73 -3.99 -4.14
C LEU A 137 -0.29 -3.50 -4.27
N ASP A 138 0.53 -4.13 -5.11
CA ASP A 138 1.91 -3.72 -5.36
C ASP A 138 1.97 -2.31 -5.94
N ALA A 139 1.05 -1.98 -6.85
CA ALA A 139 0.90 -0.63 -7.38
C ALA A 139 0.58 0.38 -6.27
N LEU A 140 -0.40 0.08 -5.40
CA LEU A 140 -0.74 0.92 -4.26
C LEU A 140 0.45 1.09 -3.29
N ALA A 141 1.18 0.01 -2.99
CA ALA A 141 2.26 0.02 -2.01
C ALA A 141 3.55 0.68 -2.52
N THR A 142 3.82 0.62 -3.84
CA THR A 142 5.15 0.98 -4.38
C THR A 142 5.16 2.17 -5.35
N HIS A 143 4.02 2.79 -5.68
CA HIS A 143 3.99 3.94 -6.60
C HIS A 143 4.93 5.09 -6.19
N ARG A 144 5.17 5.30 -4.88
CA ARG A 144 6.05 6.38 -4.41
C ARG A 144 7.55 6.10 -4.51
N ARG A 145 7.90 4.86 -4.85
CA ARG A 145 9.28 4.51 -5.18
C ARG A 145 9.68 5.05 -6.56
N GLU A 146 8.70 5.43 -7.36
CA GLU A 146 8.94 6.06 -8.65
C GLU A 146 9.35 7.52 -8.45
N ALA A 147 10.55 7.86 -8.88
CA ALA A 147 11.03 9.25 -8.88
C ALA A 147 10.23 10.13 -9.87
N ASN A 148 9.75 9.55 -10.97
CA ASN A 148 8.93 10.25 -11.94
C ASN A 148 7.43 10.11 -11.59
N PRO A 149 6.72 11.21 -11.27
CA PRO A 149 5.31 11.16 -10.87
C PRO A 149 4.40 10.63 -11.98
N ARG A 150 4.80 10.74 -13.24
CA ARG A 150 4.04 10.18 -14.37
C ARG A 150 4.11 8.66 -14.39
N LEU A 151 5.28 8.09 -14.10
CA LEU A 151 5.44 6.63 -13.98
C LEU A 151 4.69 6.10 -12.75
N ALA A 152 4.66 6.86 -11.66
CA ALA A 152 3.81 6.54 -10.51
C ALA A 152 2.32 6.48 -10.92
N ALA A 153 1.84 7.42 -11.74
CA ALA A 153 0.47 7.43 -12.22
C ALA A 153 0.17 6.22 -13.12
N VAL A 154 1.10 5.87 -14.04
CA VAL A 154 0.98 4.65 -14.86
C VAL A 154 0.85 3.42 -13.99
N LYS A 155 1.68 3.29 -12.94
CA LYS A 155 1.64 2.14 -12.03
C LYS A 155 0.28 2.03 -11.33
N LEU A 156 -0.25 3.14 -10.81
CA LEU A 156 -1.56 3.14 -10.15
C LEU A 156 -2.69 2.76 -11.11
N TRP A 157 -2.69 3.30 -12.33
CA TRP A 157 -3.66 2.93 -13.35
C TRP A 157 -3.58 1.45 -13.73
N ALA A 158 -2.38 0.91 -13.90
CA ALA A 158 -2.19 -0.50 -14.18
C ALA A 158 -2.79 -1.38 -13.08
N GLY A 159 -2.70 -0.96 -11.82
CA GLY A 159 -3.37 -1.61 -10.69
C GLY A 159 -4.90 -1.59 -10.81
N SER A 160 -5.48 -0.42 -11.09
CA SER A 160 -6.94 -0.28 -11.28
C SER A 160 -7.46 -1.09 -12.45
N GLU A 161 -6.77 -1.07 -13.58
CA GLU A 161 -7.10 -1.84 -14.80
C GLU A 161 -7.02 -3.35 -14.53
N ALA A 162 -5.99 -3.80 -13.80
CA ALA A 162 -5.85 -5.20 -13.41
C ALA A 162 -7.02 -5.68 -12.56
N LEU A 163 -7.44 -4.90 -11.54
CA LEU A 163 -8.62 -5.25 -10.74
C LEU A 163 -9.89 -5.32 -11.59
N MET A 164 -10.04 -4.44 -12.58
CA MET A 164 -11.21 -4.40 -13.44
C MET A 164 -11.13 -5.33 -14.65
N ALA A 165 -10.08 -6.16 -14.77
CA ALA A 165 -9.84 -7.02 -15.93
C ALA A 165 -9.89 -6.26 -17.27
N CYS A 166 -9.51 -4.99 -17.29
CA CYS A 166 -9.46 -4.19 -18.50
C CYS A 166 -8.16 -4.55 -19.24
N ASN A 167 -8.30 -5.04 -20.48
CA ASN A 167 -7.18 -5.23 -21.40
C ASN A 167 -7.14 -4.08 -22.43
N VAL A 168 -6.16 -4.09 -23.33
CA VAL A 168 -5.96 -3.05 -24.35
C VAL A 168 -7.22 -2.85 -25.22
N GLU A 169 -7.98 -3.91 -25.47
CA GLU A 169 -9.21 -3.89 -26.28
C GLU A 169 -10.43 -3.34 -25.51
N GLN A 170 -10.40 -3.39 -24.18
CA GLN A 170 -11.49 -2.99 -23.29
C GLN A 170 -11.26 -1.62 -22.61
N ARG A 171 -10.33 -0.80 -23.12
CA ARG A 171 -9.96 0.51 -22.55
C ARG A 171 -11.15 1.45 -22.34
N GLY A 172 -12.26 1.29 -23.07
CA GLY A 172 -13.47 2.09 -22.87
C GLY A 172 -14.43 1.62 -21.76
N ARG A 173 -14.12 0.52 -21.05
CA ARG A 173 -15.01 -0.06 -20.03
C ARG A 173 -14.59 0.22 -18.59
N LEU A 174 -13.44 0.88 -18.38
CA LEU A 174 -12.88 1.06 -17.04
C LEU A 174 -13.81 1.88 -16.16
N ALA A 175 -14.21 3.08 -16.59
CA ALA A 175 -15.18 3.91 -15.87
C ALA A 175 -16.46 3.16 -15.50
N GLY A 176 -17.04 2.41 -16.46
CA GLY A 176 -18.25 1.61 -16.25
C GLY A 176 -18.06 0.53 -15.17
N ARG A 177 -16.97 -0.24 -15.25
CA ARG A 177 -16.69 -1.34 -14.32
C ARG A 177 -16.37 -0.83 -12.92
N VAL A 178 -15.60 0.25 -12.83
CA VAL A 178 -15.28 0.91 -11.55
C VAL A 178 -16.55 1.43 -10.88
N ALA A 179 -17.40 2.12 -11.63
CA ALA A 179 -18.65 2.64 -11.12
C ALA A 179 -19.58 1.51 -10.63
N ALA A 180 -19.71 0.44 -11.43
CA ALA A 180 -20.50 -0.74 -11.06
C ALA A 180 -19.97 -1.49 -9.83
N ALA A 181 -18.65 -1.51 -9.65
CA ALA A 181 -18.01 -2.23 -8.56
C ALA A 181 -18.10 -1.48 -7.22
N LEU A 182 -18.19 -0.16 -7.25
CA LEU A 182 -18.15 0.68 -6.05
C LEU A 182 -19.51 1.25 -5.64
N GLU A 183 -20.44 1.42 -6.58
CA GLU A 183 -21.71 2.08 -6.31
C GLU A 183 -22.88 1.23 -6.84
N PRO A 184 -23.99 1.11 -6.08
CA PRO A 184 -25.22 0.52 -6.60
C PRO A 184 -25.83 1.42 -7.69
N HIS A 185 -26.83 0.90 -8.41
CA HIS A 185 -27.55 1.71 -9.39
C HIS A 185 -28.15 2.98 -8.79
N GLY A 186 -27.91 4.10 -9.47
CA GLY A 186 -28.44 5.39 -9.07
C GLY A 186 -27.52 6.56 -9.47
N PRO A 187 -27.84 7.77 -8.99
CA PRO A 187 -27.09 8.98 -9.28
C PRO A 187 -25.60 8.87 -8.93
N GLY A 188 -25.26 8.28 -7.78
CA GLY A 188 -23.87 8.13 -7.32
C GLY A 188 -23.01 7.28 -8.26
N ARG A 189 -23.57 6.24 -8.88
CA ARG A 189 -22.87 5.45 -9.90
C ARG A 189 -22.57 6.26 -11.15
N ARG A 190 -23.52 7.11 -11.57
CA ARG A 190 -23.30 8.02 -12.72
C ARG A 190 -22.23 9.07 -12.41
N GLU A 191 -22.30 9.69 -11.24
CA GLU A 191 -21.30 10.67 -10.80
C GLU A 191 -19.90 10.06 -10.74
N LEU A 192 -19.78 8.83 -10.21
CA LEU A 192 -18.51 8.12 -10.18
C LEU A 192 -18.02 7.75 -11.60
N TYR A 193 -18.92 7.33 -12.49
CA TYR A 193 -18.58 7.06 -13.89
C TYR A 193 -18.00 8.29 -14.58
N GLU A 194 -18.67 9.44 -14.45
CA GLU A 194 -18.24 10.72 -15.04
C GLU A 194 -16.86 11.12 -14.47
N ARG A 195 -16.69 11.04 -13.14
CA ARG A 195 -15.39 11.32 -12.49
C ARG A 195 -14.27 10.41 -12.99
N VAL A 196 -14.51 9.11 -13.15
CA VAL A 196 -13.46 8.20 -13.64
C VAL A 196 -13.13 8.49 -15.10
N THR A 197 -14.12 8.88 -15.91
CA THR A 197 -13.89 9.30 -17.30
C THR A 197 -13.00 10.55 -17.36
N ASP A 198 -13.23 11.53 -16.48
CA ASP A 198 -12.37 12.73 -16.38
C ASP A 198 -10.93 12.39 -15.94
N LEU A 199 -10.79 11.43 -15.01
CA LEU A 199 -9.48 10.92 -14.61
C LEU A 199 -8.79 10.18 -15.78
N GLU A 200 -9.51 9.42 -16.59
CA GLU A 200 -8.95 8.77 -17.79
C GLU A 200 -8.51 9.79 -18.85
N ALA A 201 -9.29 10.85 -19.06
CA ALA A 201 -8.89 11.97 -19.92
C ALA A 201 -7.62 12.65 -19.39
N THR A 202 -7.54 12.90 -18.08
CA THR A 202 -6.35 13.48 -17.44
C THR A 202 -5.13 12.55 -17.56
N ARG A 203 -5.31 11.22 -17.43
CA ARG A 203 -4.23 10.24 -17.66
C ARG A 203 -3.60 10.40 -19.04
N ALA A 204 -4.41 10.56 -20.09
CA ALA A 204 -3.89 10.74 -21.45
C ALA A 204 -3.00 11.99 -21.53
N ARG A 205 -3.43 13.10 -20.95
CA ARG A 205 -2.67 14.38 -20.91
C ARG A 205 -1.34 14.23 -20.14
N VAL A 206 -1.37 13.55 -18.99
CA VAL A 206 -0.18 13.23 -18.17
C VAL A 206 0.84 12.40 -18.95
N LEU A 207 0.36 11.44 -19.75
CA LEU A 207 1.22 10.56 -20.55
C LEU A 207 1.78 11.25 -21.79
N LEU A 208 0.98 12.06 -22.47
CA LEU A 208 1.34 12.73 -23.72
C LEU A 208 2.19 13.99 -23.52
N SER A 209 2.52 14.34 -22.27
CA SER A 209 3.34 15.51 -21.94
C SER A 209 2.75 16.84 -22.37
N GLU A 210 1.43 16.95 -22.32
CA GLU A 210 0.82 18.27 -22.29
C GLU A 210 1.37 19.08 -21.09
N LEU A 211 1.35 20.41 -21.22
CA LEU A 211 1.79 21.33 -20.18
C LEU A 211 0.85 21.25 -18.97
N LEU A 212 1.06 20.25 -18.12
CA LEU A 212 0.47 20.12 -16.80
C LEU A 212 1.46 20.65 -15.77
N SER A 213 0.94 21.41 -14.80
CA SER A 213 1.75 21.82 -13.66
C SER A 213 2.11 20.60 -12.79
N PRO A 214 3.18 20.68 -11.97
CA PRO A 214 3.47 19.66 -10.98
C PRO A 214 2.28 19.36 -10.05
N ASP A 215 1.52 20.40 -9.69
CA ASP A 215 0.35 20.29 -8.81
C ASP A 215 -0.79 19.51 -9.48
N ASP A 216 -1.01 19.68 -10.79
CA ASP A 216 -2.01 18.90 -11.54
C ASP A 216 -1.67 17.41 -11.55
N ILE A 217 -0.39 17.07 -11.70
CA ILE A 217 0.08 15.69 -11.68
C ILE A 217 -0.10 15.08 -10.29
N ASP A 218 0.17 15.87 -9.23
CA ASP A 218 0.02 15.42 -7.85
C ASP A 218 -1.44 15.26 -7.42
N GLY A 219 -2.30 16.18 -7.85
CA GLY A 219 -3.74 16.06 -7.69
C GLY A 219 -4.24 14.77 -8.35
N HIS A 220 -3.88 14.54 -9.62
CA HIS A 220 -4.24 13.33 -10.35
C HIS A 220 -3.74 12.05 -9.65
N LEU A 221 -2.48 12.03 -9.19
CA LEU A 221 -1.93 10.92 -8.43
C LEU A 221 -2.75 10.64 -7.16
N GLY A 222 -3.12 11.69 -6.41
CA GLY A 222 -3.94 11.58 -5.22
C GLY A 222 -5.29 10.94 -5.51
N GLU A 223 -5.96 11.37 -6.57
CA GLU A 223 -7.28 10.85 -6.97
C GLU A 223 -7.23 9.39 -7.45
N VAL A 224 -6.29 9.05 -8.34
CA VAL A 224 -6.17 7.67 -8.85
C VAL A 224 -5.77 6.71 -7.72
N ARG A 225 -4.91 7.16 -6.79
CA ARG A 225 -4.56 6.38 -5.60
C ARG A 225 -5.77 6.14 -4.70
N ALA A 226 -6.57 7.18 -4.45
CA ALA A 226 -7.79 7.06 -3.65
C ALA A 226 -8.79 6.09 -4.30
N LEU A 227 -8.93 6.15 -5.62
CA LEU A 227 -9.76 5.23 -6.39
C LEU A 227 -9.29 3.77 -6.25
N LEU A 228 -7.99 3.52 -6.44
CA LEU A 228 -7.40 2.19 -6.29
C LEU A 228 -7.58 1.63 -4.87
N ALA A 229 -7.37 2.45 -3.84
CA ALA A 229 -7.60 2.06 -2.45
C ALA A 229 -9.08 1.70 -2.19
N ARG A 230 -10.03 2.46 -2.74
CA ARG A 230 -11.46 2.14 -2.67
C ARG A 230 -11.79 0.81 -3.34
N LEU A 231 -11.24 0.55 -4.53
CA LEU A 231 -11.43 -0.71 -5.25
C LEU A 231 -10.89 -1.92 -4.46
N LEU A 232 -9.65 -1.83 -3.99
CA LEU A 232 -9.05 -2.87 -3.15
C LEU A 232 -9.89 -3.12 -1.90
N ARG A 233 -10.33 -2.06 -1.24
CA ARG A 233 -11.17 -2.16 -0.04
C ARG A 233 -12.49 -2.86 -0.33
N ALA A 234 -13.19 -2.49 -1.40
CA ALA A 234 -14.45 -3.12 -1.79
C ALA A 234 -14.27 -4.63 -2.07
N ILE A 235 -13.18 -5.02 -2.72
CA ILE A 235 -12.85 -6.43 -3.00
C ILE A 235 -12.56 -7.20 -1.72
N VAL A 236 -11.80 -6.61 -0.80
CA VAL A 236 -11.50 -7.24 0.51
C VAL A 236 -12.77 -7.34 1.35
N ASP A 237 -13.62 -6.31 1.37
CA ASP A 237 -14.91 -6.34 2.07
C ASP A 237 -15.86 -7.40 1.48
N ALA A 238 -15.81 -7.64 0.17
CA ALA A 238 -16.57 -8.69 -0.50
C ALA A 238 -15.95 -10.10 -0.34
N GLY A 239 -14.70 -10.20 0.11
CA GLY A 239 -13.93 -11.44 0.26
C GLY A 239 -13.65 -12.18 -1.04
N ARG A 240 -13.82 -11.54 -2.21
CA ARG A 240 -13.69 -12.19 -3.52
C ARG A 240 -13.31 -11.21 -4.62
N LEU A 241 -12.47 -11.67 -5.55
CA LEU A 241 -12.16 -10.94 -6.77
C LEU A 241 -13.14 -11.33 -7.89
N SER A 242 -13.84 -10.34 -8.46
CA SER A 242 -14.77 -10.59 -9.56
C SER A 242 -14.08 -11.12 -10.82
N SER A 243 -14.69 -12.12 -11.43
CA SER A 243 -14.28 -12.62 -12.74
C SER A 243 -14.56 -11.56 -13.82
N PRO A 244 -13.85 -11.59 -14.97
CA PRO A 244 -14.14 -10.68 -16.08
C PRO A 244 -15.60 -10.73 -16.53
N ALA A 245 -16.20 -11.92 -16.59
CA ALA A 245 -17.60 -12.09 -16.97
C ALA A 245 -18.57 -11.46 -15.96
N ALA A 246 -18.31 -11.60 -14.65
CA ALA A 246 -19.12 -10.97 -13.62
C ALA A 246 -19.03 -9.44 -13.66
N LEU A 247 -17.86 -8.90 -13.99
CA LEU A 247 -17.64 -7.46 -14.19
C LEU A 247 -18.35 -6.93 -15.43
N ASP A 248 -18.47 -7.72 -16.51
CA ASP A 248 -19.25 -7.33 -17.67
C ASP A 248 -20.75 -7.38 -17.39
N GLN A 249 -21.21 -8.38 -16.65
CA GLN A 249 -22.62 -8.49 -16.27
C GLN A 249 -23.09 -7.31 -15.41
N SER A 250 -22.27 -6.85 -14.46
CA SER A 250 -22.61 -5.72 -13.59
C SER A 250 -22.73 -4.38 -14.33
N LEU A 251 -22.31 -4.28 -15.59
CA LEU A 251 -22.54 -3.10 -16.42
C LEU A 251 -24.00 -2.97 -16.84
N PHE A 252 -24.72 -4.08 -16.96
CA PHE A 252 -26.09 -4.13 -17.51
C PHE A 252 -27.14 -4.52 -16.49
N CYS A 253 -26.75 -5.23 -15.43
CA CYS A 253 -27.60 -5.62 -14.31
C CYS A 253 -27.47 -4.64 -13.16
#